data_AF-A0A1H6XV77-F1
#
_entry.id   AF-A0A1H6XV77-F1
#
_cell.length_a   1.000
_cell.length_b   1.000
_cell.length_c   1.000
_cell.angle_alpha   90.00
_cell.angle_beta   90.00
_cell.angle_gamma   90.00
#
_symmetry.space_group_name_H-M   'P 1'
#
loop_
_entity.id
_entity.type
_entity.pdbx_description
1 polymer ?
#
loop_
_entity_poly.entity_id
_entity_poly.type
_entity_poly.pdbx_seq_one_letter_code
_entity_poly.pdbx_strand_id
1 'polypeptide(L)'
;MAKQTINLGAAPDGAGGDTARTAFEKTQANVDELYGLAVIERGSNSNGSYVRFSDGTQLCMAKVTWTQHSGGGAQSSVSIQNAASFVGQVYSFLSQDSAWGQNVSHWMEGQSSNGAVVYVRNDHTDPLDITLFWFSTGRWY
;
A
#
# COMPACT_ATOMS: atom_id res chain seq x y z
N MET A 1 4.44 -18.56 -9.46
CA MET A 1 5.20 -19.79 -9.13
C MET A 1 4.17 -20.88 -8.83
N ALA A 2 4.43 -22.13 -9.21
CA ALA A 2 3.44 -23.20 -9.16
C ALA A 2 3.83 -24.22 -8.08
N LYS A 3 2.86 -24.54 -7.21
CA LYS A 3 2.97 -25.56 -6.15
C LYS A 3 3.72 -26.79 -6.65
N GLN A 4 4.74 -27.22 -5.92
CA GLN A 4 5.40 -28.50 -6.16
C GLN A 4 4.57 -29.63 -5.54
N THR A 5 3.94 -30.45 -6.37
CA THR A 5 3.16 -31.60 -5.89
C THR A 5 4.10 -32.69 -5.36
N ILE A 6 3.83 -33.14 -4.13
CA ILE A 6 4.45 -34.33 -3.53
C ILE A 6 3.70 -35.56 -4.08
N ASN A 7 4.41 -36.41 -4.82
CA ASN A 7 3.85 -37.65 -5.34
C ASN A 7 4.00 -38.76 -4.29
N LEU A 8 2.89 -39.29 -3.80
CA LEU A 8 2.88 -40.35 -2.79
C LEU A 8 3.08 -41.75 -3.38
N GLY A 9 3.03 -41.91 -4.71
CA GLY A 9 3.12 -43.21 -5.37
C GLY A 9 1.82 -44.04 -5.27
N ALA A 10 1.90 -45.30 -5.70
CA ALA A 10 0.78 -46.23 -5.63
C ALA A 10 0.62 -46.82 -4.21
N ALA A 11 -0.61 -46.88 -3.69
CA ALA A 11 -0.89 -47.56 -2.44
C ALA A 11 -0.73 -49.09 -2.57
N PRO A 12 -0.37 -49.84 -1.49
CA PRO A 12 -0.17 -49.36 -0.12
C PRO A 12 1.27 -48.96 0.21
N ASP A 13 2.24 -49.28 -0.65
CA ASP A 13 3.68 -49.18 -0.37
C ASP A 13 4.34 -47.89 -0.87
N GLY A 14 3.62 -47.09 -1.66
CA GLY A 14 4.12 -45.84 -2.23
C GLY A 14 5.03 -46.05 -3.45
N ALA A 15 4.97 -47.21 -4.11
CA ALA A 15 5.81 -47.50 -5.27
C ALA A 15 5.64 -46.45 -6.39
N GLY A 16 6.76 -45.99 -6.95
CA GLY A 16 6.78 -44.93 -7.98
C GLY A 16 6.55 -43.51 -7.46
N GLY A 17 6.47 -43.32 -6.13
CA GLY A 17 6.38 -42.00 -5.49
C GLY A 17 7.73 -41.28 -5.37
N ASP A 18 7.69 -40.06 -4.83
CA ASP A 18 8.88 -39.33 -4.44
C ASP A 18 9.63 -40.06 -3.32
N THR A 19 10.96 -40.07 -3.37
CA THR A 19 11.75 -40.51 -2.21
C THR A 19 11.55 -39.55 -1.05
N ALA A 20 11.77 -40.02 0.19
CA ALA A 20 11.65 -39.16 1.38
C ALA A 20 12.46 -37.85 1.25
N ARG A 21 13.69 -37.93 0.71
CA ARG A 21 14.54 -36.77 0.43
C ARG A 21 13.86 -35.79 -0.54
N THR A 22 13.41 -36.28 -1.68
CA THR A 22 12.76 -35.47 -2.72
C THR A 22 11.47 -34.83 -2.20
N ALA A 23 10.68 -35.57 -1.42
CA ALA A 23 9.46 -35.06 -0.80
C ALA A 23 9.75 -33.94 0.21
N PHE A 24 10.80 -34.06 1.02
CA PHE A 24 11.19 -33.01 1.96
C PHE A 24 11.76 -31.77 1.26
N GLU A 25 12.55 -31.93 0.20
CA GLU A 25 13.04 -30.81 -0.62
C GLU A 25 11.86 -30.04 -1.25
N LYS A 26 10.87 -30.75 -1.82
CA LYS A 26 9.64 -30.14 -2.34
C LYS A 26 8.82 -29.45 -1.23
N THR A 27 8.77 -30.05 -0.05
CA THR A 27 8.06 -29.46 1.10
C THR A 27 8.74 -28.18 1.55
N GLN A 28 10.07 -28.17 1.68
CA GLN A 28 10.83 -26.97 2.02
C GLN A 28 10.62 -25.89 0.97
N ALA A 29 10.74 -26.22 -0.32
CA ALA A 29 10.51 -25.26 -1.40
C ALA A 29 9.10 -24.65 -1.36
N ASN A 30 8.07 -25.47 -1.11
CA ASN A 30 6.69 -24.98 -0.96
C ASN A 30 6.51 -24.08 0.28
N VAL A 31 7.17 -24.40 1.41
CA VAL A 31 7.12 -23.61 2.64
C VAL A 31 7.87 -22.29 2.45
N ASP A 32 9.06 -22.32 1.86
CA ASP A 32 9.85 -21.13 1.55
C ASP A 32 9.10 -20.19 0.61
N GLU A 33 8.40 -20.70 -0.41
CA GLU A 33 7.52 -19.91 -1.27
C GLU A 33 6.38 -19.25 -0.47
N LEU A 34 5.74 -20.01 0.42
CA LEU A 34 4.63 -19.52 1.23
C LEU A 34 5.08 -18.42 2.21
N TYR A 35 6.26 -18.58 2.83
CA TYR A 35 6.86 -17.56 3.68
C TYR A 35 7.43 -16.37 2.90
N GLY A 36 7.86 -16.59 1.65
CA GLY A 36 8.30 -15.54 0.71
C GLY A 36 7.18 -14.67 0.14
N LEU A 37 5.91 -14.96 0.45
CA LEU A 37 4.74 -14.12 0.15
C LEU A 37 4.11 -13.48 1.40
N ALA A 38 4.67 -13.73 2.59
CA ALA A 38 4.14 -13.21 3.84
C ALA A 38 4.42 -11.71 4.04
N VAL A 39 3.52 -11.04 4.77
CA VAL A 39 3.81 -9.72 5.35
C VAL A 39 4.93 -9.89 6.37
N ILE A 40 6.07 -9.24 6.13
CA ILE A 40 7.23 -9.28 7.04
C ILE A 40 7.02 -8.32 8.20
N GLU A 41 6.41 -7.16 7.94
CA GLU A 41 6.29 -6.12 8.94
C GLU A 41 5.06 -5.24 8.69
N ARG A 42 4.43 -4.80 9.77
CA ARG A 42 3.47 -3.69 9.77
C ARG A 42 3.83 -2.72 10.87
N GLY A 43 3.70 -1.44 10.59
CA GLY A 43 3.89 -0.41 11.60
C GLY A 43 3.04 0.81 11.32
N SER A 44 2.94 1.68 12.31
CA SER A 44 2.22 2.94 12.24
C SER A 44 2.95 4.01 13.05
N ASN A 45 3.00 5.23 12.53
CA ASN A 45 3.49 6.41 13.22
C ASN A 45 2.63 7.63 12.88
N SER A 46 3.06 8.82 13.27
CA SER A 46 2.35 10.08 13.00
C SER A 46 2.13 10.36 11.51
N ASN A 47 2.94 9.74 10.63
CA ASN A 47 2.90 9.95 9.20
C ASN A 47 2.02 8.92 8.46
N GLY A 48 1.48 7.93 9.18
CA GLY A 48 0.56 6.92 8.66
C GLY A 48 0.94 5.50 9.02
N SER A 49 0.44 4.57 8.21
CA SER A 49 0.68 3.13 8.36
C SER A 49 1.47 2.59 7.17
N TYR A 50 2.26 1.54 7.41
CA TYR A 50 2.96 0.83 6.35
C TYR A 50 2.84 -0.69 6.49
N VAL A 51 3.00 -1.37 5.35
CA VAL A 51 3.09 -2.83 5.25
C VAL A 51 4.28 -3.16 4.38
N ARG A 52 5.17 -4.02 4.87
CA ARG A 52 6.27 -4.61 4.10
C ARG A 52 5.95 -6.05 3.77
N PHE A 53 6.13 -6.38 2.51
CA PHE A 53 5.96 -7.72 1.98
C PHE A 53 7.33 -8.35 1.75
N SER A 54 7.38 -9.67 1.77
CA SER A 54 8.58 -10.49 1.58
C SER A 54 9.09 -10.51 0.15
N ASP A 55 8.24 -10.19 -0.81
CA ASP A 55 8.66 -9.87 -2.18
C ASP A 55 9.43 -8.54 -2.25
N GLY A 56 9.55 -7.82 -1.13
CA GLY A 56 10.26 -6.57 -1.01
C GLY A 56 9.43 -5.33 -1.37
N THR A 57 8.14 -5.51 -1.66
CA THR A 57 7.17 -4.43 -1.86
C THR A 57 6.85 -3.76 -0.52
N GLN A 58 6.72 -2.44 -0.52
CA GLN A 58 6.23 -1.65 0.62
C GLN A 58 5.05 -0.79 0.19
N LEU A 59 4.02 -0.77 1.04
CA LEU A 59 2.87 0.12 0.93
C LEU A 59 2.90 1.10 2.10
N CYS A 60 2.70 2.38 1.83
CA CYS A 60 2.49 3.41 2.85
C CYS A 60 1.16 4.12 2.59
N MET A 61 0.38 4.35 3.64
CA MET A 61 -0.94 4.96 3.53
C MET A 61 -1.28 5.84 4.73
N ALA A 62 -1.93 6.96 4.47
CA ALA A 62 -2.62 7.74 5.49
C ALA A 62 -3.64 8.70 4.86
N LYS A 63 -4.32 9.46 5.72
CA LYS A 63 -5.29 10.46 5.31
C LYS A 63 -5.21 11.70 6.19
N VAL A 64 -5.64 12.82 5.65
CA VAL A 64 -5.94 14.05 6.38
C VAL A 64 -7.34 14.50 5.99
N THR A 65 -8.11 14.96 6.97
CA THR A 65 -9.46 15.49 6.76
C THR A 65 -9.49 16.92 7.26
N TRP A 66 -9.88 17.83 6.38
CA TRP A 66 -10.26 19.19 6.76
C TRP A 66 -11.78 19.22 6.89
N THR A 67 -12.24 19.36 8.13
CA THR A 67 -13.65 19.57 8.43
C THR A 67 -13.98 21.04 8.21
N GLN A 68 -15.08 21.33 7.51
CA GLN A 68 -15.52 22.70 7.20
C GLN A 68 -14.41 23.53 6.53
N HIS A 69 -13.74 22.95 5.53
CA HIS A 69 -12.74 23.67 4.74
C HIS A 69 -13.42 24.84 4.03
N SER A 70 -12.99 26.07 4.35
CA SER A 70 -13.70 27.29 3.97
C SER A 70 -13.92 27.39 2.46
N GLY A 71 -15.07 27.90 2.05
CA GLY A 71 -15.37 28.18 0.64
C GLY A 71 -14.70 29.45 0.11
N GLY A 72 -15.01 29.80 -1.13
CA GLY A 72 -14.60 31.05 -1.77
C GLY A 72 -13.17 31.05 -2.32
N GLY A 73 -12.63 29.87 -2.66
CA GLY A 73 -11.27 29.70 -3.17
C GLY A 73 -10.22 29.55 -2.08
N ALA A 74 -10.61 29.18 -0.85
CA ALA A 74 -9.65 28.94 0.21
C ALA A 74 -8.73 27.77 -0.15
N GLN A 75 -7.46 27.87 0.23
CA GLN A 75 -6.44 26.87 -0.06
C GLN A 75 -5.84 26.32 1.23
N SER A 76 -5.55 25.03 1.24
CA SER A 76 -4.78 24.39 2.31
C SER A 76 -3.78 23.41 1.72
N SER A 77 -2.79 23.04 2.52
CA SER A 77 -1.77 22.09 2.12
C SER A 77 -1.44 21.12 3.23
N VAL A 78 -0.96 19.95 2.84
CA VAL A 78 -0.34 18.98 3.75
C VAL A 78 0.99 18.53 3.15
N SER A 79 2.02 18.47 4.00
CA SER A 79 3.27 17.81 3.66
C SER A 79 3.10 16.32 3.94
N ILE A 80 3.00 15.51 2.88
CA ILE A 80 2.99 14.06 3.01
C ILE A 80 4.41 13.60 3.27
N GLN A 81 4.59 12.89 4.37
CA GLN A 81 5.78 12.08 4.63
C GLN A 81 5.34 10.62 4.71
N ASN A 82 6.16 9.71 4.20
CA ASN A 82 5.83 8.29 4.29
C ASN A 82 6.13 7.75 5.69
N ALA A 83 5.31 6.79 6.13
CA ALA A 83 5.46 6.18 7.45
C ALA A 83 6.75 5.35 7.58
N ALA A 84 7.31 4.89 6.46
CA ALA A 84 8.62 4.24 6.40
C ALA A 84 9.35 4.67 5.12
N SER A 85 10.68 4.67 5.14
CA SER A 85 11.51 4.97 3.96
C SER A 85 11.19 3.99 2.82
N PHE A 86 11.09 4.48 1.59
CA PHE A 86 10.82 3.68 0.40
C PHE A 86 11.49 4.30 -0.83
N VAL A 87 11.60 3.53 -1.91
CA VAL A 87 11.94 4.03 -3.26
C VAL A 87 10.68 3.91 -4.13
N GLY A 88 10.04 5.03 -4.46
CA GLY A 88 8.83 5.05 -5.29
C GLY A 88 8.19 6.45 -5.38
N GLN A 89 7.03 6.53 -6.05
CA GLN A 89 6.22 7.74 -6.15
C GLN A 89 5.04 7.72 -5.17
N VAL A 90 4.60 8.90 -4.73
CA VAL A 90 3.41 9.08 -3.88
C VAL A 90 2.20 9.31 -4.78
N TYR A 91 1.07 8.66 -4.51
CA TYR A 91 -0.21 8.98 -5.14
C TYR A 91 -1.14 9.60 -4.12
N SER A 92 -1.91 10.62 -4.53
CA SER A 92 -2.92 11.23 -3.69
C SER A 92 -4.30 11.18 -4.34
N PHE A 93 -5.32 11.03 -3.52
CA PHE A 93 -6.71 10.87 -3.91
C PHE A 93 -7.55 11.82 -3.06
N LEU A 94 -8.44 12.56 -3.73
CA LEU A 94 -9.38 13.45 -3.08
C LEU A 94 -10.71 12.71 -2.87
N SER A 95 -11.28 12.86 -1.69
CA SER A 95 -12.66 12.51 -1.38
C SER A 95 -13.36 13.73 -0.80
N GLN A 96 -14.55 14.02 -1.32
CA GLN A 96 -15.42 15.10 -0.85
C GLN A 96 -16.86 14.58 -0.81
N ASP A 97 -17.62 15.02 0.19
CA ASP A 97 -19.06 14.81 0.23
C ASP A 97 -19.75 16.12 -0.14
N SER A 98 -20.13 16.25 -1.42
CA SER A 98 -20.82 17.42 -1.94
C SER A 98 -21.79 17.02 -3.03
N ALA A 99 -22.98 17.63 -3.02
CA ALA A 99 -23.99 17.47 -4.06
C ALA A 99 -23.58 18.09 -5.40
N TRP A 100 -22.50 18.89 -5.44
CA TRP A 100 -22.00 19.59 -6.63
C TRP A 100 -20.54 19.19 -6.92
N GLY A 101 -20.31 18.41 -7.97
CA GLY A 101 -19.08 17.64 -8.17
C GLY A 101 -17.87 18.35 -8.80
N GLN A 102 -17.76 19.69 -8.81
CA GLN A 102 -16.77 20.39 -9.66
C GLN A 102 -15.91 21.47 -8.98
N ASN A 103 -16.03 21.65 -7.66
CA ASN A 103 -15.51 22.87 -7.01
C ASN A 103 -14.35 22.64 -6.06
N VAL A 104 -13.71 21.46 -6.07
CA VAL A 104 -12.47 21.23 -5.31
C VAL A 104 -11.37 20.80 -6.25
N SER A 105 -10.31 21.59 -6.27
CA SER A 105 -9.11 21.33 -7.04
C SER A 105 -8.04 20.71 -6.14
N HIS A 106 -7.34 19.69 -6.62
CA HIS A 106 -6.20 19.09 -5.93
C HIS A 106 -4.99 19.00 -6.86
N TRP A 107 -3.81 19.25 -6.31
CA TRP A 107 -2.56 19.12 -7.06
C TRP A 107 -1.39 18.81 -6.12
N MET A 108 -0.30 18.31 -6.70
CA MET A 108 0.87 17.86 -5.96
C MET A 108 2.12 18.55 -6.48
N GLU A 109 3.01 18.94 -5.57
CA GLU A 109 4.31 19.52 -5.88
C GLU A 109 5.43 18.83 -5.09
N GLY A 110 6.67 18.96 -5.54
CA GLY A 110 7.84 18.45 -4.83
C GLY A 110 7.85 16.93 -4.64
N GLN A 111 7.32 16.17 -5.61
CA GLN A 111 7.32 14.71 -5.54
C GLN A 111 8.73 14.15 -5.36
N SER A 112 8.88 13.32 -4.33
CA SER A 112 10.11 12.60 -4.03
C SER A 112 9.80 11.21 -3.48
N SER A 113 10.84 10.40 -3.33
CA SER A 113 10.78 9.11 -2.64
C SER A 113 10.53 9.22 -1.13
N ASN A 114 10.44 10.42 -0.56
CA ASN A 114 10.15 10.59 0.86
C ASN A 114 8.75 11.19 1.09
N GLY A 115 8.16 11.81 0.08
CA GLY A 115 6.94 12.58 0.24
C GLY A 115 6.62 13.51 -0.92
N ALA A 116 5.54 14.26 -0.75
CA ALA A 116 5.13 15.35 -1.64
C ALA A 116 4.34 16.38 -0.82
N VAL A 117 4.21 17.60 -1.32
CA VAL A 117 3.24 18.55 -0.77
C VAL A 117 1.99 18.47 -1.63
N VAL A 118 0.85 18.28 -0.98
CA VAL A 118 -0.44 18.25 -1.67
C VAL A 118 -1.25 19.45 -1.25
N TYR A 119 -1.76 20.13 -2.25
CA TYR A 119 -2.61 21.28 -2.09
C TYR A 119 -4.04 20.90 -2.42
N VAL A 120 -4.95 21.50 -1.67
CA VAL A 120 -6.37 21.44 -1.94
C VAL A 120 -6.95 22.84 -1.91
N ARG A 121 -7.86 23.10 -2.83
CA ARG A 121 -8.56 24.38 -2.92
C ARG A 121 -10.04 24.12 -3.04
N ASN A 122 -10.81 24.78 -2.17
CA ASN A 122 -12.27 24.76 -2.21
C ASN A 122 -12.78 26.02 -2.92
N ASP A 123 -13.11 25.88 -4.20
CA ASP A 123 -13.75 26.89 -5.05
C ASP A 123 -15.28 26.91 -4.88
N HIS A 124 -15.84 26.10 -3.99
CA HIS A 124 -17.25 26.16 -3.65
C HIS A 124 -17.52 27.36 -2.76
N THR A 125 -18.71 27.96 -2.81
CA THR A 125 -19.04 29.10 -1.95
C THR A 125 -19.17 28.69 -0.49
N ASP A 126 -19.68 27.49 -0.25
CA ASP A 126 -19.89 26.96 1.10
C ASP A 126 -18.68 26.15 1.59
N PRO A 127 -18.48 26.08 2.91
CA PRO A 127 -17.51 25.17 3.50
C PRO A 127 -17.83 23.70 3.20
N LEU A 128 -16.80 22.90 2.95
CA LEU A 128 -16.94 21.47 2.63
C LEU A 128 -16.03 20.61 3.52
N ASP A 129 -16.46 19.37 3.77
CA ASP A 129 -15.59 18.37 4.37
C ASP A 129 -14.76 17.71 3.27
N ILE A 130 -13.44 17.86 3.37
CA ILE A 130 -12.49 17.42 2.35
C ILE A 130 -11.52 16.45 2.97
N THR A 131 -11.44 15.24 2.44
CA THR A 131 -10.47 14.22 2.85
C THR A 131 -9.48 13.97 1.73
N LEU A 132 -8.20 14.13 2.03
CA LEU A 132 -7.13 13.68 1.18
C LEU A 132 -6.60 12.34 1.71
N PHE A 133 -6.58 11.34 0.84
CA PHE A 133 -5.91 10.07 1.08
C PHE A 133 -4.63 10.02 0.26
N TRP A 134 -3.58 9.41 0.81
CA TRP A 134 -2.40 9.09 0.02
C TRP A 134 -1.99 7.64 0.16
N PHE A 135 -1.45 7.15 -0.94
CA PHE A 135 -0.97 5.79 -1.09
C PHE A 135 0.34 5.83 -1.85
N SER A 136 1.37 5.25 -1.26
CA SER A 136 2.68 5.11 -1.88
C SER A 136 3.01 3.63 -1.98
N THR A 137 3.56 3.22 -3.11
CA THR A 137 4.03 1.85 -3.35
C THR A 137 5.46 1.88 -3.87
N GLY A 138 6.31 0.98 -3.40
CA GLY A 138 7.71 0.93 -3.78
C GLY A 138 8.47 -0.25 -3.19
N ARG A 139 9.81 -0.17 -3.20
CA ARG A 139 10.72 -1.18 -2.62
C ARG A 139 11.31 -0.68 -1.29
N TRP A 140 11.59 -1.58 -0.36
CA TRP A 140 12.15 -1.25 0.97
C TRP A 140 13.60 -1.70 1.21
N TYR A 141 14.18 -2.46 0.28
CA TYR A 141 15.56 -2.96 0.32
C TYR A 141 16.47 -2.24 -0.67
#